data_AF-A0A4U3LWD8-F1
#
_entry.id   AF-A0A4U3LWD8-F1
#
_cell.length_a   1.000
_cell.length_b   1.000
_cell.length_c   1.000
_cell.angle_alpha   90.00
_cell.angle_beta   90.00
_cell.angle_gamma   90.00
#
_symmetry.space_group_name_H-M   'P 1'
#
loop_
_entity.id
_entity.type
_entity.pdbx_description
1 polymer ?
#
loop_
_entity_poly.entity_id
_entity_poly.type
_entity_poly.pdbx_seq_one_letter_code
_entity_poly.pdbx_strand_id
1 'polypeptide(L)'
;MSDRESPRDVVRAACAEYGEDVVIDWCVAFLSGEISGEAAYGVELPKLVAITGSDNPGGWKAPVDPVNYYWIRVWAARVFLYVWRDDVVDTLLVAAGDPAWRVREHVARITAQRELGQLVDALLPMLEHELPRVRAAAVRAVGAAGEFEHAEAIRPLADDPDHTVRAAVERALAKLEERLDRAV
;
A
#
# COMPACT_ATOMS: atom_id res chain seq x y z
N MET A 1 21.53 -18.69 -11.96
CA MET A 1 20.58 -17.55 -11.95
C MET A 1 19.86 -17.65 -10.63
N SER A 2 20.10 -16.72 -9.69
CA SER A 2 19.48 -16.77 -8.36
C SER A 2 18.00 -16.52 -8.53
N ASP A 3 17.18 -17.55 -8.28
CA ASP A 3 15.72 -17.49 -8.34
C ASP A 3 15.28 -16.75 -7.07
N ARG A 4 15.29 -15.41 -7.13
CA ARG A 4 14.91 -14.60 -5.98
C ARG A 4 13.41 -14.77 -5.74
N GLU A 5 13.05 -15.37 -4.61
CA GLU A 5 11.67 -15.57 -4.20
C GLU A 5 10.84 -14.29 -4.36
N SER A 6 9.63 -14.43 -4.89
CA SER A 6 8.73 -13.29 -5.04
C SER A 6 8.27 -12.80 -3.67
N PRO A 7 7.93 -11.51 -3.50
CA PRO A 7 7.40 -11.02 -2.22
C PRO A 7 6.15 -11.77 -1.74
N ARG A 8 5.36 -12.33 -2.67
CA ARG A 8 4.19 -13.14 -2.32
C ARG A 8 4.61 -14.47 -1.69
N ASP A 9 5.64 -15.11 -2.22
CA ASP A 9 6.11 -16.41 -1.73
C ASP A 9 6.80 -16.25 -0.37
N VAL A 10 7.60 -15.19 -0.20
CA VAL A 10 8.19 -14.81 1.10
C VAL A 10 7.11 -14.65 2.17
N VAL A 11 6.06 -13.87 1.89
CA VAL A 11 4.98 -13.65 2.86
C VAL A 11 4.23 -14.93 3.18
N ARG A 12 3.99 -15.79 2.18
CA ARG A 12 3.34 -17.09 2.39
C ARG A 12 4.20 -18.03 3.22
N ALA A 13 5.51 -18.07 2.99
CA ALA A 13 6.44 -18.86 3.79
C ALA A 13 6.42 -18.38 5.25
N ALA A 14 6.48 -17.07 5.48
CA ALA A 14 6.36 -16.49 6.81
C ALA A 14 5.03 -16.89 7.49
N CYS A 15 3.91 -16.82 6.78
CA CYS A 15 2.61 -17.21 7.34
C CYS A 15 2.54 -18.72 7.63
N ALA A 16 3.18 -19.56 6.81
CA ALA A 16 3.26 -21.00 7.05
C ALA A 16 4.10 -21.35 8.28
N GLU A 17 5.14 -20.55 8.57
CA GLU A 17 6.04 -20.75 9.71
C GLU A 17 5.48 -20.18 11.02
N TYR A 18 4.94 -18.96 10.97
CA TYR A 18 4.58 -18.19 12.18
C TYR A 18 3.08 -18.08 12.42
N GLY A 19 2.25 -18.42 11.43
CA GLY A 19 0.81 -18.18 11.43
C GLY A 19 0.44 -16.84 10.80
N GLU A 20 -0.67 -16.81 10.04
CA GLU A 20 -1.11 -15.62 9.31
C GLU A 20 -1.44 -14.44 10.25
N ASP A 21 -2.18 -14.68 11.32
CA ASP A 21 -2.54 -13.65 12.31
C ASP A 21 -1.31 -13.01 12.96
N VAL A 22 -0.29 -13.82 13.27
CA VAL A 22 0.96 -13.35 13.87
C VAL A 22 1.73 -12.44 12.91
N VAL A 23 1.81 -12.82 11.63
CA VAL A 23 2.47 -12.00 10.60
C VAL A 23 1.71 -10.69 10.38
N ILE A 24 0.37 -10.74 10.42
CA ILE A 24 -0.50 -9.55 10.34
C ILE A 24 -0.25 -8.62 11.52
N ASP A 25 -0.21 -9.15 12.75
CA ASP A 25 0.03 -8.37 13.97
C ASP A 25 1.39 -7.65 13.92
N TRP A 26 2.44 -8.32 13.43
CA TRP A 26 3.74 -7.68 13.22
C TRP A 26 3.66 -6.53 12.22
N CYS A 27 2.94 -6.72 11.11
CA CYS A 27 2.79 -5.69 10.09
C CYS A 27 1.97 -4.50 10.60
N VAL A 28 0.95 -4.73 11.43
CA VAL A 28 0.21 -3.68 12.12
C VAL A 28 1.12 -2.92 13.09
N ALA A 29 1.93 -3.60 13.88
CA ALA A 29 2.87 -2.98 14.82
C ALA A 29 3.95 -2.15 14.10
N PHE A 30 4.45 -2.62 12.95
CA PHE A 30 5.35 -1.85 12.09
C PHE A 30 4.69 -0.62 11.47
N LEU A 31 3.47 -0.77 10.97
CA LEU A 31 2.75 0.30 10.25
C LEU A 31 2.26 1.40 11.19
N SER A 32 1.82 1.04 12.40
CA SER A 32 1.41 1.96 13.46
C SER A 32 2.59 2.64 14.19
N GLY A 33 3.79 2.10 14.06
CA GLY A 33 4.98 2.58 14.76
C GLY A 33 5.12 2.08 16.19
N GLU A 34 4.28 1.14 16.63
CA GLU A 34 4.48 0.40 17.88
C GLU A 34 5.88 -0.25 17.92
N ILE A 35 6.32 -0.81 16.79
CA ILE A 35 7.72 -1.17 16.57
C ILE A 35 8.43 0.00 15.88
N SER A 36 9.36 0.64 16.60
CA SER A 36 10.18 1.72 16.05
C SER A 36 11.15 1.22 14.98
N GLY A 37 11.72 2.14 14.20
CA GLY A 37 12.73 1.78 13.21
C GLY A 37 14.01 1.20 13.82
N GLU A 38 14.44 1.71 14.98
CA GLU A 38 15.56 1.16 15.75
C GLU A 38 15.28 -0.26 16.22
N ALA A 39 14.06 -0.53 16.71
CA ALA A 39 13.67 -1.87 17.12
C ALA A 39 13.61 -2.81 15.90
N ALA A 40 13.04 -2.35 14.77
CA ALA A 40 12.92 -3.12 13.54
C ALA A 40 14.26 -3.53 12.91
N TYR A 41 15.30 -2.69 12.98
CA TYR A 41 16.67 -3.07 12.59
C TYR A 41 17.53 -3.57 13.76
N GLY A 42 16.93 -3.76 14.93
CA GLY A 42 17.56 -4.23 16.14
C GLY A 42 16.92 -5.53 16.63
N VAL A 43 16.31 -5.48 17.81
CA VAL A 43 15.75 -6.68 18.47
C VAL A 43 14.60 -7.32 17.70
N GLU A 44 13.89 -6.58 16.84
CA GLU A 44 12.77 -7.04 16.03
C GLU A 44 13.15 -7.38 14.57
N LEU A 45 14.46 -7.36 14.24
CA LEU A 45 14.94 -7.70 12.90
C LEU A 45 14.39 -9.04 12.38
N PRO A 46 14.28 -10.13 13.17
CA PRO A 46 13.70 -11.38 12.67
C PRO A 46 12.30 -11.24 12.05
N LYS A 47 11.44 -10.37 12.60
CA LYS A 47 10.10 -10.10 12.03
C LYS A 47 10.20 -9.43 10.65
N LEU A 48 11.14 -8.49 10.50
CA LEU A 48 11.38 -7.80 9.23
C LEU A 48 12.00 -8.73 8.19
N VAL A 49 12.92 -9.60 8.62
CA VAL A 49 13.50 -10.65 7.77
C VAL A 49 12.40 -11.58 7.26
N ALA A 50 11.48 -12.02 8.12
CA ALA A 50 10.38 -12.91 7.73
C ALA A 50 9.52 -12.33 6.60
N ILE A 51 9.16 -11.04 6.65
CA ILE A 51 8.29 -10.42 5.63
C ILE A 51 9.03 -9.88 4.39
N THR A 52 10.37 -9.89 4.41
CA THR A 52 11.19 -9.38 3.30
C THR A 52 12.09 -10.42 2.65
N GLY A 53 12.33 -11.56 3.30
CA GLY A 53 13.21 -12.63 2.84
C GLY A 53 14.68 -12.24 2.81
N SER A 54 15.08 -11.22 3.57
CA SER A 54 16.42 -10.62 3.52
C SER A 54 16.93 -10.40 4.94
N ASP A 55 18.14 -10.87 5.24
CA ASP A 55 18.85 -10.62 6.51
C ASP A 55 19.24 -9.14 6.71
N ASN A 56 19.47 -8.44 5.60
CA ASN A 56 19.64 -6.99 5.55
C ASN A 56 18.60 -6.35 4.62
N PRO A 57 17.35 -6.19 5.07
CA PRO A 57 16.31 -5.52 4.29
C PRO A 57 16.80 -4.15 3.84
N GLY A 58 16.72 -3.87 2.54
CA GLY A 58 17.18 -2.60 1.94
C GLY A 58 18.70 -2.47 1.72
N GLY A 59 19.51 -3.39 2.26
CA GLY A 59 20.95 -3.46 1.97
C GLY A 59 21.75 -2.28 2.51
N TRP A 60 21.28 -1.62 3.56
CA TRP A 60 21.94 -0.44 4.13
C TRP A 60 23.12 -0.83 5.03
N LYS A 61 23.94 0.17 5.33
CA LYS A 61 24.99 0.05 6.35
C LYS A 61 24.36 0.10 7.74
N ALA A 62 25.00 -0.55 8.70
CA ALA A 62 24.65 -0.46 10.11
C ALA A 62 25.47 0.66 10.80
N PRO A 63 24.85 1.51 11.64
CA PRO A 63 23.40 1.59 11.88
C PRO A 63 22.65 2.16 10.67
N VAL A 64 21.40 1.73 10.47
CA VAL A 64 20.54 2.22 9.38
C VAL A 64 20.17 3.68 9.64
N ASP A 65 20.34 4.54 8.64
CA ASP A 65 19.92 5.94 8.73
C ASP A 65 18.39 6.03 8.89
N PRO A 66 17.88 6.76 9.90
CA PRO A 66 16.44 6.92 10.15
C PRO A 66 15.62 7.39 8.94
N VAL A 67 16.23 8.07 7.96
CA VAL A 67 15.56 8.43 6.70
C VAL A 67 15.03 7.21 5.94
N ASN A 68 15.60 6.02 6.19
CA ASN A 68 15.18 4.77 5.55
C ASN A 68 14.09 4.02 6.32
N TYR A 69 13.73 4.43 7.54
CA TYR A 69 12.78 3.69 8.37
C TYR A 69 11.37 3.61 7.78
N TYR A 70 10.98 4.54 6.89
CA TYR A 70 9.69 4.43 6.22
C TYR A 70 9.56 3.15 5.38
N TRP A 71 10.67 2.52 4.96
CA TRP A 71 10.63 1.27 4.20
C TRP A 71 10.04 0.11 5.00
N ILE A 72 10.20 0.12 6.32
CA ILE A 72 9.58 -0.88 7.21
C ILE A 72 8.06 -0.86 7.01
N ARG A 73 7.46 0.33 7.03
CA ARG A 73 6.02 0.55 6.82
C ARG A 73 5.59 0.20 5.39
N VAL A 74 6.43 0.46 4.39
CA VAL A 74 6.19 0.05 3.01
C VAL A 74 6.12 -1.48 2.89
N TRP A 75 7.08 -2.20 3.48
CA TRP A 75 7.10 -3.66 3.42
C TRP A 75 5.98 -4.29 4.24
N ALA A 76 5.66 -3.72 5.41
CA ALA A 76 4.51 -4.12 6.21
C ALA A 76 3.19 -3.93 5.44
N ALA A 77 2.94 -2.75 4.86
CA ALA A 77 1.73 -2.53 4.05
C ALA A 77 1.65 -3.51 2.87
N ARG A 78 2.77 -3.82 2.21
CA ARG A 78 2.82 -4.78 1.09
C ARG A 78 2.30 -6.17 1.47
N VAL A 79 2.47 -6.60 2.73
CA VAL A 79 1.99 -7.90 3.21
C VAL A 79 0.47 -8.03 3.01
N PHE A 80 -0.28 -6.95 3.18
CA PHE A 80 -1.74 -6.96 3.05
C PHE A 80 -2.26 -7.10 1.61
N LEU A 81 -1.37 -7.06 0.61
CA LEU A 81 -1.69 -7.47 -0.76
C LEU A 81 -1.79 -9.01 -0.89
N TYR A 82 -1.27 -9.77 0.07
CA TYR A 82 -1.16 -11.23 -0.02
C TYR A 82 -1.94 -11.96 1.07
N VAL A 83 -2.01 -11.38 2.28
CA VAL A 83 -2.75 -11.90 3.44
C VAL A 83 -3.69 -10.83 4.00
N TRP A 84 -4.70 -11.21 4.78
CA TRP A 84 -5.74 -10.25 5.18
C TRP A 84 -6.49 -10.63 6.45
N ARG A 85 -6.76 -9.61 7.26
CA ARG A 85 -7.69 -9.63 8.38
C ARG A 85 -8.42 -8.29 8.41
N ASP A 86 -9.73 -8.29 8.65
CA ASP A 86 -10.57 -7.11 8.42
C ASP A 86 -10.24 -5.92 9.35
N ASP A 87 -9.69 -6.17 10.53
CA ASP A 87 -9.24 -5.14 11.47
C ASP A 87 -8.03 -4.32 10.97
N VAL A 88 -7.31 -4.80 9.94
CA VAL A 88 -6.20 -4.08 9.31
C VAL A 88 -6.67 -2.76 8.67
N VAL A 89 -7.96 -2.66 8.31
CA VAL A 89 -8.56 -1.45 7.74
C VAL A 89 -8.28 -0.21 8.61
N ASP A 90 -8.41 -0.33 9.93
CA ASP A 90 -8.21 0.80 10.85
C ASP A 90 -6.75 1.30 10.81
N THR A 91 -5.80 0.36 10.73
CA THR A 91 -4.38 0.70 10.61
C THR A 91 -4.07 1.31 9.24
N LEU A 92 -4.71 0.82 8.17
CA LEU A 92 -4.55 1.38 6.82
C LEU A 92 -5.15 2.79 6.70
N LEU A 93 -6.23 3.08 7.44
CA LEU A 93 -6.83 4.42 7.48
C LEU A 93 -5.84 5.44 8.04
N VAL A 94 -5.12 5.09 9.11
CA VAL A 94 -4.03 5.92 9.64
C VAL A 94 -2.88 6.02 8.63
N ALA A 95 -2.47 4.90 8.03
CA ALA A 95 -1.37 4.86 7.05
C ALA A 95 -1.68 5.61 5.73
N ALA A 96 -2.95 5.87 5.40
CA ALA A 96 -3.33 6.72 4.28
C ALA A 96 -2.82 8.16 4.44
N GLY A 97 -2.60 8.60 5.69
CA GLY A 97 -1.99 9.90 6.04
C GLY A 97 -0.47 9.86 6.24
N ASP A 98 0.21 8.76 5.93
CA ASP A 98 1.65 8.62 6.19
C ASP A 98 2.48 9.70 5.48
N PRO A 99 3.51 10.29 6.12
CA PRO A 99 4.36 11.29 5.47
C PRO A 99 5.08 10.75 4.23
N ALA A 100 5.43 9.46 4.21
CA ALA A 100 6.08 8.83 3.07
C ALA A 100 5.03 8.44 2.01
N TRP A 101 5.10 9.09 0.85
CA TRP A 101 4.19 8.83 -0.28
C TRP A 101 4.19 7.36 -0.73
N ARG A 102 5.29 6.60 -0.52
CA ARG A 102 5.39 5.17 -0.83
C ARG A 102 4.46 4.32 0.04
N VAL A 103 4.23 4.70 1.28
CA VAL A 103 3.29 4.02 2.17
C VAL A 103 1.88 4.28 1.63
N ARG A 104 1.52 5.54 1.38
CA ARG A 104 0.22 5.91 0.78
C ARG A 104 -0.05 5.22 -0.56
N GLU A 105 0.97 5.10 -1.42
CA GLU A 105 0.90 4.34 -2.68
C GLU A 105 0.54 2.87 -2.45
N HIS A 106 1.07 2.22 -1.40
CA HIS A 106 0.68 0.86 -1.05
C HIS A 106 -0.75 0.79 -0.51
N VAL A 107 -1.17 1.74 0.34
CA VAL A 107 -2.55 1.83 0.81
C VAL A 107 -3.53 1.95 -0.36
N ALA A 108 -3.23 2.78 -1.36
CA ALA A 108 -4.06 2.89 -2.57
C ALA A 108 -4.12 1.58 -3.37
N ARG A 109 -3.00 0.86 -3.50
CA ARG A 109 -2.98 -0.45 -4.15
C ARG A 109 -3.82 -1.50 -3.41
N ILE A 110 -3.72 -1.52 -2.07
CA ILE A 110 -4.49 -2.43 -1.22
C ILE A 110 -5.98 -2.09 -1.35
N THR A 111 -6.33 -0.80 -1.27
CA THR A 111 -7.69 -0.29 -1.45
C THR A 111 -8.27 -0.73 -2.79
N ALA A 112 -7.51 -0.62 -3.88
CA ALA A 112 -7.98 -1.05 -5.19
C ALA A 112 -8.14 -2.58 -5.31
N GLN A 113 -7.26 -3.36 -4.69
CA GLN A 113 -7.30 -4.83 -4.76
C GLN A 113 -8.38 -5.44 -3.87
N ARG A 114 -8.63 -4.81 -2.71
CA ARG A 114 -9.56 -5.27 -1.67
C ARG A 114 -10.91 -4.55 -1.71
N GLU A 115 -11.05 -3.56 -2.60
CA GLU A 115 -12.25 -2.73 -2.80
C GLU A 115 -12.72 -2.01 -1.52
N LEU A 116 -11.78 -1.37 -0.81
CA LEU A 116 -12.00 -0.74 0.50
C LEU A 116 -12.55 0.69 0.36
N GLY A 117 -13.86 0.82 0.12
CA GLY A 117 -14.50 2.13 -0.11
C GLY A 117 -14.25 3.15 1.00
N GLN A 118 -14.18 2.70 2.25
CA GLN A 118 -13.90 3.53 3.43
C GLN A 118 -12.51 4.20 3.45
N LEU A 119 -11.58 3.80 2.57
CA LEU A 119 -10.26 4.42 2.45
C LEU A 119 -10.18 5.45 1.31
N VAL A 120 -11.18 5.53 0.44
CA VAL A 120 -11.07 6.31 -0.81
C VAL A 120 -10.89 7.80 -0.53
N ASP A 121 -11.67 8.37 0.38
CA ASP A 121 -11.56 9.79 0.78
C ASP A 121 -10.16 10.15 1.27
N ALA A 122 -9.55 9.28 2.08
CA ALA A 122 -8.22 9.50 2.63
C ALA A 122 -7.11 9.50 1.55
N LEU A 123 -7.40 8.94 0.37
CA LEU A 123 -6.47 8.85 -0.76
C LEU A 123 -6.65 9.97 -1.79
N LEU A 124 -7.73 10.76 -1.73
CA LEU A 124 -7.98 11.86 -2.67
C LEU A 124 -6.81 12.88 -2.77
N PRO A 125 -6.11 13.24 -1.67
CA PRO A 125 -4.97 14.15 -1.77
C PRO A 125 -3.83 13.65 -2.67
N MET A 126 -3.75 12.34 -2.94
CA MET A 126 -2.74 11.78 -3.84
C MET A 126 -3.00 12.10 -5.32
N LEU A 127 -4.21 12.54 -5.69
CA LEU A 127 -4.55 12.94 -7.06
C LEU A 127 -3.77 14.17 -7.54
N GLU A 128 -3.23 14.97 -6.61
CA GLU A 128 -2.42 16.16 -6.91
C GLU A 128 -0.91 15.93 -6.74
N HIS A 129 -0.49 14.69 -6.45
CA HIS A 129 0.92 14.41 -6.15
C HIS A 129 1.82 14.62 -7.39
N GLU A 130 3.05 15.13 -7.20
CA GLU A 130 3.98 15.43 -8.30
C GLU A 130 4.31 14.20 -9.17
N LEU A 131 4.43 13.03 -8.54
CA LEU A 131 4.75 11.76 -9.21
C LEU A 131 3.50 11.16 -9.89
N PRO A 132 3.53 10.94 -11.22
CA PRO A 132 2.38 10.38 -11.95
C PRO A 132 1.90 9.03 -11.44
N ARG A 133 2.83 8.15 -11.02
CA ARG A 133 2.47 6.83 -10.49
C ARG A 133 1.64 6.89 -9.22
N VAL A 134 1.81 7.93 -8.41
CA VAL A 134 1.07 8.14 -7.16
C VAL A 134 -0.34 8.61 -7.48
N ARG A 135 -0.50 9.57 -8.40
CA ARG A 135 -1.80 9.97 -8.95
C ARG A 135 -2.54 8.78 -9.55
N ALA A 136 -1.88 8.01 -10.40
CA ALA A 136 -2.47 6.82 -11.02
C ALA A 136 -2.86 5.74 -10.00
N ALA A 137 -2.15 5.61 -8.88
CA ALA A 137 -2.53 4.68 -7.81
C ALA A 137 -3.82 5.11 -7.11
N ALA A 138 -3.97 6.40 -6.83
CA ALA A 138 -5.19 6.97 -6.25
C ALA A 138 -6.38 6.84 -7.21
N VAL A 139 -6.20 7.16 -8.50
CA VAL A 139 -7.23 6.96 -9.53
C VAL A 139 -7.70 5.50 -9.61
N ARG A 140 -6.77 4.54 -9.53
CA ARG A 140 -7.14 3.11 -9.49
C ARG A 140 -7.92 2.73 -8.23
N ALA A 141 -7.58 3.30 -7.08
CA ALA A 141 -8.33 3.09 -5.84
C ALA A 141 -9.75 3.64 -5.95
N VAL A 142 -9.91 4.88 -6.45
CA VAL A 142 -11.21 5.49 -6.74
C VAL A 142 -12.02 4.62 -7.69
N GLY A 143 -11.45 4.21 -8.83
CA GLY A 143 -12.17 3.37 -9.79
C GLY A 143 -12.61 2.00 -9.24
N ALA A 144 -11.86 1.44 -8.30
CA ALA A 144 -12.12 0.13 -7.75
C ALA A 144 -12.98 0.11 -6.50
N ALA A 145 -13.09 1.20 -5.76
CA ALA A 145 -13.74 1.23 -4.46
C ALA A 145 -14.56 2.50 -4.19
N GLY A 146 -14.45 3.52 -5.05
CA GLY A 146 -15.15 4.77 -4.90
C GLY A 146 -16.63 4.68 -5.29
N GLU A 147 -17.33 5.72 -4.88
CA GLU A 147 -18.73 6.01 -5.18
C GLU A 147 -18.86 7.10 -6.25
N PHE A 148 -20.10 7.37 -6.69
CA PHE A 148 -20.42 8.34 -7.74
C PHE A 148 -19.73 9.72 -7.54
N GLU A 149 -19.72 10.24 -6.32
CA GLU A 149 -19.11 11.55 -6.01
C GLU A 149 -17.59 11.60 -6.24
N HIS A 150 -16.91 10.45 -6.19
CA HIS A 150 -15.47 10.38 -6.41
C HIS A 150 -15.11 10.44 -7.91
N ALA A 151 -16.07 10.18 -8.81
CA ALA A 151 -15.83 10.30 -10.24
C ALA A 151 -15.43 11.75 -10.61
N GLU A 152 -16.10 12.73 -10.02
CA GLU A 152 -15.79 14.15 -10.21
C GLU A 152 -14.36 14.53 -9.78
N ALA A 153 -13.81 13.86 -8.76
CA ALA A 153 -12.45 14.10 -8.30
C ALA A 153 -11.38 13.62 -9.30
N ILE A 154 -11.66 12.57 -10.09
CA ILE A 154 -10.69 12.00 -11.04
C ILE A 154 -10.85 12.50 -12.48
N ARG A 155 -12.00 13.08 -12.84
CA ARG A 155 -12.25 13.63 -14.19
C ARG A 155 -11.18 14.63 -14.66
N PRO A 156 -10.69 15.58 -13.84
CA PRO A 156 -9.68 16.53 -14.30
C PRO A 156 -8.37 15.86 -14.73
N LEU A 157 -8.06 14.66 -14.23
CA LEU A 157 -6.86 13.91 -14.58
C LEU A 157 -6.98 13.23 -15.97
N ALA A 158 -8.12 13.34 -16.66
CA ALA A 158 -8.24 12.94 -18.07
C ALA A 158 -7.30 13.75 -18.98
N ASP A 159 -6.94 14.98 -18.57
CA ASP A 159 -5.99 15.85 -19.25
C ASP A 159 -4.59 15.84 -18.60
N ASP A 160 -4.32 14.88 -17.70
CA ASP A 160 -3.01 14.77 -17.02
C ASP A 160 -1.88 14.67 -18.05
N PRO A 161 -0.71 15.32 -17.86
CA PRO A 161 0.41 15.23 -18.80
C PRO A 161 0.91 13.79 -19.00
N ASP A 162 0.79 12.93 -17.98
CA ASP A 162 1.25 11.55 -18.03
C ASP A 162 0.16 10.61 -18.59
N HIS A 163 0.52 9.88 -19.66
CA HIS A 163 -0.40 8.95 -20.33
C HIS A 163 -0.86 7.80 -19.43
N THR A 164 -0.06 7.38 -18.43
CA THR A 164 -0.45 6.30 -17.51
C THR A 164 -1.54 6.74 -16.55
N VAL A 165 -1.57 8.03 -16.20
CA VAL A 165 -2.63 8.64 -15.39
C VAL A 165 -3.91 8.73 -16.22
N ARG A 166 -3.85 9.29 -17.44
CA ARG A 166 -5.02 9.37 -18.32
C ARG A 166 -5.66 8.00 -18.57
N ALA A 167 -4.84 6.98 -18.87
CA ALA A 167 -5.33 5.62 -19.04
C ALA A 167 -5.89 5.00 -17.74
N ALA A 168 -5.41 5.43 -16.57
CA ALA A 168 -6.02 5.03 -15.30
C ALA A 168 -7.39 5.67 -15.10
N VAL A 169 -7.58 6.94 -15.49
CA VAL A 169 -8.86 7.66 -15.39
C VAL A 169 -9.92 7.01 -16.26
N GLU A 170 -9.60 6.75 -17.54
CA GLU A 170 -10.52 6.07 -18.46
C GLU A 170 -11.01 4.73 -17.89
N ARG A 171 -10.09 3.90 -17.41
CA ARG A 171 -10.44 2.61 -16.77
C ARG A 171 -11.22 2.78 -15.47
N ALA A 172 -10.90 3.79 -14.67
CA ALA A 172 -11.55 4.04 -13.40
C ALA A 172 -13.00 4.48 -13.59
N LEU A 173 -13.26 5.40 -14.53
CA LEU A 173 -14.61 5.86 -14.87
C LEU A 173 -15.44 4.69 -15.42
N ALA A 174 -14.91 3.93 -16.38
CA ALA A 174 -15.61 2.75 -16.91
C ALA A 174 -15.96 1.73 -15.80
N LYS A 175 -15.02 1.48 -14.87
CA LYS A 175 -15.25 0.56 -13.74
C LYS A 175 -16.31 1.11 -12.77
N LEU A 176 -16.34 2.42 -12.53
CA LEU A 176 -17.37 3.07 -11.71
C LEU A 176 -18.76 2.98 -12.38
N GLU A 177 -18.86 3.24 -13.68
CA GLU A 177 -20.13 3.10 -14.41
C GLU A 177 -20.69 1.67 -14.31
N GLU A 178 -19.83 0.68 -14.54
CA GLU A 178 -20.20 -0.74 -14.43
C GLU A 178 -20.64 -1.11 -13.01
N ARG A 179 -19.90 -0.69 -11.98
CA ARG A 179 -20.20 -1.02 -10.58
C ARG A 179 -21.46 -0.35 -10.06
N LEU A 180 -21.70 0.89 -10.47
CA LEU A 180 -22.78 1.72 -9.93
C LEU A 180 -24.05 1.67 -10.78
N ASP A 181 -24.01 0.99 -11.94
CA ASP A 181 -25.11 0.88 -12.91
C ASP A 181 -25.70 2.26 -13.29
N ARG A 182 -24.81 3.24 -13.48
CA ARG A 182 -25.16 4.61 -13.86
C ARG A 182 -24.00 5.29 -14.57
N ALA A 183 -24.30 6.24 -15.45
CA ALA A 183 -23.29 7.10 -16.03
C ALA A 183 -22.60 7.93 -14.93
N VAL A 184 -21.28 8.03 -15.02
CA VAL A 184 -20.43 8.72 -14.03
C VAL A 184 -19.48 9.71 -14.64
#